data_AF-A0A5C7S874-F1
#
_entry.id   AF-A0A5C7S874-F1
#
_cell.length_a   1.000
_cell.length_b   1.000
_cell.length_c   1.000
_cell.angle_alpha   90.00
_cell.angle_beta   90.00
_cell.angle_gamma   90.00
#
_symmetry.space_group_name_H-M   'P 1'
#
loop_
_entity.id
_entity.type
_entity.pdbx_description
1 polymer ?
#
loop_
_entity_poly.entity_id
_entity_poly.type
_entity_poly.pdbx_seq_one_letter_code
_entity_poly.pdbx_strand_id
1 'polypeptide(L)'
;MAQSSNGLRKLKQGSFDFSSPGEHASLVHSGERHGVVLLWERCAPDGKRWIKCRPTDNLPELAELLRHKQDAYFSINQFHGWREVRLLKSLRALYVDLDGQQDLDLVLDVLAAARMPAPSMVVFSGRGLHLYWLLRATPAKALPVWQRIQDVRAPRKTSAPL
;
A
#
# COMPACT_ATOMS: atom_id res chain seq x y z
N MET A 1 31.27 -30.15 -10.69
CA MET A 1 29.90 -30.69 -10.69
C MET A 1 29.01 -29.69 -10.01
N ALA A 2 28.09 -29.09 -10.77
CA ALA A 2 27.11 -28.13 -10.28
C ALA A 2 25.82 -28.86 -9.90
N GLN A 3 25.33 -28.64 -8.69
CA GLN A 3 23.93 -28.79 -8.28
C GLN A 3 23.68 -27.64 -7.29
N SER A 4 23.15 -26.50 -7.73
CA SER A 4 21.73 -26.22 -8.02
C SER A 4 20.87 -26.23 -6.76
N SER A 5 20.73 -25.06 -6.14
CA SER A 5 19.58 -24.72 -5.28
C SER A 5 18.94 -23.44 -5.80
N ASN A 6 18.41 -23.56 -7.03
CA ASN A 6 17.58 -22.59 -7.72
C ASN A 6 16.17 -22.54 -7.09
N GLY A 7 16.09 -22.16 -5.81
CA GLY A 7 14.87 -22.25 -4.98
C GLY A 7 14.15 -20.93 -4.70
N LEU A 8 14.73 -19.78 -5.04
CA LEU A 8 14.14 -18.45 -4.72
C LEU A 8 13.51 -17.71 -5.90
N ARG A 9 13.25 -18.39 -7.02
CA ARG A 9 12.59 -17.79 -8.18
C ARG A 9 11.11 -18.15 -8.22
N LYS A 10 10.30 -17.29 -7.61
CA LYS A 10 8.97 -16.84 -8.06
C LYS A 10 8.22 -16.29 -6.85
N LEU A 11 8.40 -14.99 -6.57
CA LEU A 11 7.21 -14.20 -6.26
C LEU A 11 6.31 -14.39 -7.47
N LYS A 12 5.32 -15.29 -7.38
CA LYS A 12 4.16 -15.24 -8.26
C LYS A 12 3.43 -13.94 -7.90
N GLN A 13 3.95 -12.81 -8.35
CA GLN A 13 3.06 -11.76 -8.80
C GLN A 13 2.19 -12.47 -9.83
N GLY A 14 0.95 -12.78 -9.46
CA GLY A 14 -0.08 -13.01 -10.47
C GLY A 14 0.01 -11.86 -11.48
N SER A 15 -0.36 -12.13 -12.72
CA SER A 15 -0.38 -11.16 -13.82
C SER A 15 -1.37 -10.02 -13.55
N PHE A 16 -1.15 -9.25 -12.49
CA PHE A 16 -1.89 -8.05 -12.15
C PHE A 16 -1.25 -6.93 -12.93
N ASP A 17 -2.03 -6.37 -13.85
CA ASP A 17 -1.59 -5.22 -14.59
C ASP A 17 -1.74 -3.98 -13.68
N PHE A 18 -0.65 -3.62 -13.00
CA PHE A 18 -0.61 -2.41 -12.17
C PHE A 18 -0.75 -1.11 -12.99
N SER A 19 -0.75 -1.18 -14.34
CA SER A 19 -1.14 -0.04 -15.18
C SER A 19 -2.64 0.25 -15.12
N SER A 20 -3.43 -0.69 -14.61
CA SER A 20 -4.88 -0.59 -14.42
C SER A 20 -5.23 -0.21 -12.97
N PRO A 21 -5.62 1.05 -12.70
CA PRO A 21 -5.97 1.47 -11.34
C PRO A 21 -7.14 0.66 -10.74
N GLY A 22 -8.08 0.22 -11.57
CA GLY A 22 -9.21 -0.60 -11.17
C GLY A 22 -8.80 -2.01 -10.73
N GLU A 23 -7.86 -2.64 -11.44
CA GLU A 23 -7.30 -3.92 -11.01
C GLU A 23 -6.49 -3.76 -9.71
N HIS A 24 -5.68 -2.71 -9.62
CA HIS A 24 -4.93 -2.40 -8.41
C HIS A 24 -5.87 -2.16 -7.21
N ALA A 25 -6.94 -1.39 -7.38
CA ALA A 25 -7.93 -1.17 -6.34
C ALA A 25 -8.66 -2.47 -5.96
N SER A 26 -8.98 -3.33 -6.94
CA SER A 26 -9.60 -4.64 -6.71
C SER A 26 -8.70 -5.57 -5.90
N LEU A 27 -7.39 -5.56 -6.17
CA LEU A 27 -6.41 -6.35 -5.43
C LEU A 27 -6.35 -5.91 -3.96
N VAL A 28 -6.16 -4.61 -3.72
CA VAL A 28 -6.02 -4.03 -2.37
C VAL A 28 -7.31 -4.18 -1.55
N HIS A 29 -8.46 -3.94 -2.18
CA HIS A 29 -9.77 -3.97 -1.56
C HIS A 29 -10.55 -5.25 -1.86
N SER A 30 -9.84 -6.35 -2.12
CA SER A 30 -10.43 -7.67 -2.38
C SER A 30 -11.36 -8.17 -1.26
N GLY A 31 -12.42 -8.88 -1.64
CA GLY A 31 -13.45 -9.32 -0.70
C GLY A 31 -14.39 -8.18 -0.28
N GLU A 32 -15.03 -8.33 0.87
CA GLU A 32 -16.03 -7.36 1.33
C GLU A 32 -15.38 -6.03 1.73
N ARG A 33 -15.98 -4.93 1.27
CA ARG A 33 -15.63 -3.58 1.71
C ARG A 33 -16.60 -3.15 2.79
N HIS A 34 -16.06 -2.63 3.87
CA HIS A 34 -16.86 -2.16 4.99
C HIS A 34 -16.84 -0.63 5.12
N GLY A 35 -15.85 0.07 4.53
CA GLY A 35 -15.72 1.52 4.64
C GLY A 35 -15.50 2.22 3.30
N VAL A 36 -15.38 3.55 3.42
CA VAL A 36 -15.11 4.46 2.31
C VAL A 36 -13.65 4.33 1.87
N VAL A 37 -13.45 4.24 0.57
CA VAL A 37 -12.15 4.43 -0.10
C VAL A 37 -12.13 5.84 -0.67
N LEU A 38 -11.08 6.60 -0.38
CA LEU A 38 -10.90 7.92 -0.96
C LEU A 38 -10.02 7.83 -2.19
N LEU A 39 -10.49 8.38 -3.30
CA LEU A 39 -9.68 8.63 -4.48
C LEU A 39 -9.36 10.13 -4.51
N TRP A 40 -8.13 10.45 -4.91
CA TRP A 40 -7.60 11.80 -4.93
C TRP A 40 -6.85 12.02 -6.23
N GLU A 41 -7.17 13.13 -6.89
CA GLU A 41 -6.44 13.66 -8.05
C GLU A 41 -5.91 15.03 -7.64
N ARG A 42 -4.58 15.20 -7.62
CA ARG A 42 -3.96 16.47 -7.24
C ARG A 42 -4.05 17.51 -8.36
N CYS A 43 -3.93 17.07 -9.61
CA CYS A 43 -3.81 17.91 -10.81
C CYS A 43 -5.09 17.85 -11.67
N ALA A 44 -6.27 17.89 -11.06
CA ALA A 44 -7.53 17.97 -11.79
C ALA A 44 -7.67 19.36 -12.45
N PRO A 45 -8.50 19.51 -13.50
CA PRO A 45 -8.66 20.78 -14.22
C PRO A 45 -8.97 21.99 -13.32
N ASP A 46 -9.79 21.78 -12.28
CA ASP A 46 -10.20 22.83 -11.32
C ASP A 46 -9.35 22.81 -10.02
N GLY A 47 -8.20 22.14 -10.02
CA GLY A 47 -7.32 21.98 -8.87
C GLY A 47 -7.36 20.57 -8.28
N LYS A 48 -7.65 20.44 -6.99
CA LYS A 48 -7.67 19.12 -6.31
C LYS A 48 -9.08 18.54 -6.34
N ARG A 49 -9.19 17.25 -6.70
CA ARG A 49 -10.46 16.52 -6.68
C ARG A 49 -10.41 15.34 -5.74
N TRP A 50 -11.44 15.20 -4.91
CA TRP A 50 -11.66 14.03 -4.05
C TRP A 50 -12.93 13.30 -4.46
N ILE A 51 -12.88 11.97 -4.47
CA ILE A 51 -14.04 11.10 -4.66
C ILE A 51 -14.15 10.17 -3.45
N LYS A 52 -15.32 10.15 -2.82
CA LYS A 52 -15.65 9.19 -1.75
C LYS A 52 -16.34 7.98 -2.36
N CYS A 53 -15.63 6.88 -2.51
CA CYS A 53 -16.20 5.60 -2.92
C CYS A 53 -16.72 4.85 -1.68
N ARG A 54 -18.05 4.74 -1.55
CA ARG A 54 -18.71 3.97 -0.49
C ARG A 54 -18.59 2.46 -0.76
N PRO A 55 -18.84 1.61 0.25
CA PRO A 55 -18.87 0.16 0.08
C PRO A 55 -19.76 -0.32 -1.07
N THR A 56 -20.90 0.34 -1.30
CA THR A 56 -21.89 0.02 -2.34
C THR A 56 -21.50 0.48 -3.74
N ASP A 57 -20.50 1.36 -3.87
CA ASP A 57 -20.14 1.97 -5.14
C ASP A 57 -19.22 1.03 -5.95
N ASN A 58 -19.14 1.22 -7.27
CA ASN A 58 -18.25 0.44 -8.12
C ASN A 58 -16.81 0.95 -8.04
N LEU A 59 -16.04 0.49 -7.03
CA LEU A 59 -14.66 0.94 -6.81
C LEU A 59 -13.74 0.75 -8.02
N PRO A 60 -13.71 -0.41 -8.70
CA PRO A 60 -12.87 -0.58 -9.89
C PRO A 60 -13.15 0.49 -10.95
N GLU A 61 -14.42 0.72 -11.28
CA GLU A 61 -14.83 1.74 -12.25
C GLU A 61 -14.46 3.17 -11.81
N LEU A 62 -14.63 3.50 -10.54
CA LEU A 62 -14.22 4.81 -10.02
C LEU A 62 -12.70 4.97 -10.01
N ALA A 63 -11.95 3.91 -9.71
CA ALA A 63 -10.50 3.92 -9.72
C ALA A 63 -9.95 4.09 -11.14
N GLU A 64 -10.63 3.54 -12.15
CA GLU A 64 -10.27 3.73 -13.57
C GLU A 64 -10.27 5.21 -13.99
N LEU A 65 -11.02 6.09 -13.33
CA LEU A 65 -10.95 7.53 -13.57
C LEU A 65 -9.56 8.13 -13.28
N LEU A 66 -8.74 7.45 -12.49
CA LEU A 66 -7.36 7.83 -12.17
C LEU A 66 -6.37 7.41 -13.27
N ARG A 67 -6.79 6.64 -14.27
CA ARG A 67 -5.91 6.17 -15.34
C ARG A 67 -5.32 7.36 -16.09
N HIS A 68 -4.01 7.30 -16.31
CA HIS A 68 -3.20 8.35 -16.96
C HIS A 68 -3.22 9.73 -16.25
N LYS A 69 -3.80 9.83 -15.06
CA LYS A 69 -3.75 11.05 -14.25
C LYS A 69 -2.41 11.15 -13.56
N GLN A 70 -1.82 12.35 -13.58
CA GLN A 70 -0.63 12.66 -12.79
C GLN A 70 -1.02 12.93 -11.34
N ASP A 71 -0.19 12.51 -10.39
CA ASP A 71 -0.41 12.70 -8.96
C ASP A 71 -1.82 12.27 -8.51
N ALA A 72 -2.20 11.06 -8.88
CA ALA A 72 -3.48 10.44 -8.55
C ALA A 72 -3.30 9.21 -7.66
N TYR A 73 -4.14 9.10 -6.64
CA TYR A 73 -3.99 8.11 -5.57
C TYR A 73 -5.34 7.62 -5.08
N PHE A 74 -5.36 6.44 -4.46
CA PHE A 74 -6.49 6.01 -3.64
C PHE A 74 -6.02 5.52 -2.27
N SER A 75 -6.90 5.59 -1.27
CA SER A 75 -6.57 5.13 0.06
C SER A 75 -6.49 3.61 0.13
N ILE A 76 -5.39 3.11 0.65
CA ILE A 76 -5.19 1.66 0.88
C ILE A 76 -6.16 1.15 1.94
N ASN A 77 -6.26 1.86 3.06
CA ASN A 77 -7.21 1.52 4.13
C ASN A 77 -8.60 2.12 3.88
N GLN A 78 -9.60 1.62 4.59
CA GLN A 78 -10.98 2.05 4.51
C GLN A 78 -11.37 2.87 5.74
N PHE A 79 -12.23 3.88 5.54
CA PHE A 79 -12.58 4.86 6.57
C PHE A 79 -14.09 4.95 6.79
N HIS A 80 -14.52 5.49 7.93
CA HIS A 80 -15.91 5.89 8.17
C HIS A 80 -16.30 7.15 7.38
N GLY A 81 -15.32 7.89 6.84
CA GLY A 81 -15.54 9.09 6.06
C GLY A 81 -14.25 9.56 5.39
N TRP A 82 -13.66 10.64 5.89
CA TRP A 82 -12.38 11.15 5.41
C TRP A 82 -11.18 10.30 5.86
N ARG A 83 -10.05 10.39 5.16
CA ARG A 83 -8.78 9.71 5.50
C ARG A 83 -8.13 10.38 6.69
N GLU A 84 -8.64 10.05 7.86
CA GLU A 84 -8.15 10.49 9.16
C GLU A 84 -7.99 9.26 10.06
N VAL A 85 -6.96 9.24 10.90
CA VAL A 85 -6.70 8.09 11.79
C VAL A 85 -7.91 7.80 12.69
N ARG A 86 -8.55 8.83 13.24
CA ARG A 86 -9.78 8.69 14.06
C ARG A 86 -10.98 8.13 13.29
N LEU A 87 -10.95 8.20 11.96
CA LEU A 87 -12.00 7.66 11.09
C LEU A 87 -11.58 6.34 10.44
N LEU A 88 -10.42 5.78 10.78
CA LEU A 88 -10.00 4.48 10.26
C LEU A 88 -11.05 3.43 10.63
N LYS A 89 -11.54 2.70 9.62
CA LYS A 89 -12.54 1.65 9.81
C LYS A 89 -11.91 0.27 9.68
N SER A 90 -11.17 0.07 8.60
CA SER A 90 -10.52 -1.21 8.33
C SER A 90 -9.15 -1.03 7.68
N LEU A 91 -8.18 -1.75 8.21
CA LEU A 91 -6.88 -1.97 7.60
C LEU A 91 -7.01 -2.99 6.47
N ARG A 92 -6.38 -2.67 5.33
CA ARG A 92 -6.36 -3.49 4.12
C ARG A 92 -4.96 -3.90 3.71
N ALA A 93 -3.97 -3.14 4.13
CA ALA A 93 -2.58 -3.54 4.03
C ALA A 93 -1.77 -2.93 5.17
N LEU A 94 -0.65 -3.58 5.43
CA LEU A 94 0.48 -3.00 6.11
C LEU A 94 1.45 -2.51 5.04
N TYR A 95 2.06 -1.34 5.24
CA TYR A 95 2.95 -0.79 4.23
C TYR A 95 4.17 -0.10 4.83
N VAL A 96 5.24 -0.08 4.04
CA VAL A 96 6.48 0.63 4.31
C VAL A 96 6.80 1.46 3.07
N ASP A 97 7.12 2.73 3.30
CA ASP A 97 7.58 3.66 2.28
C ASP A 97 9.10 3.80 2.38
N LEU A 98 9.80 3.42 1.32
CA LEU A 98 11.26 3.47 1.22
C LEU A 98 11.67 4.55 0.22
N ASP A 99 11.64 5.80 0.66
CA ASP A 99 12.13 6.94 -0.13
C ASP A 99 13.62 6.78 -0.47
N GLY A 100 13.97 7.00 -1.74
CA GLY A 100 15.36 6.96 -2.22
C GLY A 100 15.93 5.57 -2.45
N GLN A 101 15.18 4.50 -2.17
CA GLN A 101 15.57 3.13 -2.49
C GLN A 101 14.80 2.60 -3.70
N GLN A 102 15.50 2.10 -4.71
CA GLN A 102 14.92 1.57 -5.96
C GLN A 102 15.39 0.15 -6.28
N ASP A 103 16.41 -0.36 -5.56
CA ASP A 103 16.91 -1.72 -5.70
C ASP A 103 15.99 -2.71 -4.98
N LEU A 104 15.09 -3.31 -5.75
CA LEU A 104 14.12 -4.28 -5.23
C LEU A 104 14.80 -5.55 -4.72
N ASP A 105 15.84 -6.04 -5.38
CA ASP A 105 16.51 -7.28 -5.00
C ASP A 105 17.20 -7.11 -3.64
N LEU A 106 17.92 -6.00 -3.45
CA LEU A 106 18.49 -5.64 -2.15
C LEU A 106 17.43 -5.56 -1.05
N VAL A 107 16.28 -4.94 -1.34
CA VAL A 107 15.19 -4.84 -0.36
C VAL A 107 14.64 -6.21 0.01
N LEU A 108 14.44 -7.11 -0.96
CA LEU A 108 13.96 -8.47 -0.70
C LEU A 108 14.97 -9.29 0.11
N ASP A 109 16.27 -9.14 -0.16
CA ASP A 109 17.34 -9.79 0.61
C ASP A 109 17.37 -9.30 2.06
N VAL A 110 17.25 -8.00 2.29
CA VAL A 110 17.17 -7.41 3.64
C VAL A 110 15.95 -7.93 4.41
N LEU A 111 14.79 -8.03 3.76
CA LEU A 111 13.58 -8.60 4.38
C LEU A 111 13.78 -10.06 4.75
N ALA A 112 14.37 -10.86 3.85
CA ALA A 112 14.67 -12.27 4.09
C ALA A 112 15.65 -12.46 5.25
N ALA A 113 16.74 -11.70 5.28
CA ALA A 113 17.72 -11.70 6.37
C ALA A 113 17.09 -11.34 7.73
N ALA A 114 16.14 -10.40 7.71
CA ALA A 114 15.39 -10.01 8.90
C ALA A 114 14.22 -10.97 9.25
N ARG A 115 14.08 -12.09 8.53
CA ARG A 115 12.98 -13.07 8.67
C ARG A 115 11.58 -12.45 8.55
N MET A 116 11.46 -11.41 7.73
CA MET A 116 10.17 -10.81 7.39
C MET A 116 9.54 -11.58 6.22
N PRO A 117 8.20 -11.68 6.17
CA PRO A 117 7.53 -12.15 4.98
C PRO A 117 7.82 -11.22 3.80
N ALA A 118 7.93 -11.78 2.59
CA ALA A 118 7.99 -10.97 1.38
C ALA A 118 6.70 -10.13 1.22
N PRO A 119 6.77 -8.93 0.64
CA PRO A 119 5.59 -8.12 0.38
C PRO A 119 4.66 -8.82 -0.61
N SER A 120 3.36 -8.61 -0.45
CA SER A 120 2.33 -9.05 -1.40
C SER A 120 2.36 -8.23 -2.69
N MET A 121 2.79 -6.97 -2.60
CA MET A 121 2.84 -6.02 -3.72
C MET A 121 3.93 -4.98 -3.48
N VAL A 122 4.58 -4.55 -4.56
CA VAL A 122 5.55 -3.47 -4.55
C VAL A 122 5.17 -2.45 -5.62
N VAL A 123 5.17 -1.17 -5.26
CA VAL A 123 4.88 -0.06 -6.17
C VAL A 123 6.07 0.87 -6.23
N PHE A 124 6.57 1.16 -7.43
CA PHE A 124 7.57 2.19 -7.66
C PHE A 124 6.88 3.56 -7.64
N SER A 125 7.25 4.41 -6.68
CA SER A 125 6.65 5.75 -6.53
C SER A 125 7.32 6.83 -7.37
N GLY A 126 8.31 6.45 -8.20
CA GLY A 126 9.21 7.35 -8.93
C GLY A 126 10.36 7.89 -8.06
N ARG A 127 10.19 7.95 -6.73
CA ARG A 127 11.23 8.37 -5.78
C ARG A 127 11.75 7.22 -4.93
N GLY A 128 11.04 6.11 -4.87
CA GLY A 128 11.43 4.94 -4.10
C GLY A 128 10.46 3.77 -4.27
N LEU A 129 10.48 2.86 -3.29
CA LEU A 129 9.67 1.65 -3.26
C LEU A 129 8.63 1.72 -2.15
N HIS A 130 7.36 1.49 -2.49
CA HIS A 130 6.30 1.25 -1.52
C HIS A 130 6.06 -0.26 -1.44
N LEU A 131 6.26 -0.83 -0.27
CA LEU A 131 6.03 -2.25 -0.01
C LEU A 131 4.70 -2.44 0.69
N TYR A 132 3.89 -3.41 0.25
CA TYR A 132 2.58 -3.71 0.82
C TYR A 132 2.47 -5.19 1.19
N TRP A 133 2.04 -5.45 2.42
CA TRP A 133 1.55 -6.75 2.87
C TRP A 133 0.02 -6.66 2.98
N LEU A 134 -0.67 -7.26 2.02
CA LEU A 134 -2.12 -7.19 1.96
C LEU A 134 -2.75 -8.01 3.09
N LEU A 135 -3.79 -7.46 3.68
CA LEU A 135 -4.54 -8.07 4.76
C LEU A 135 -5.95 -8.39 4.28
N ARG A 136 -6.54 -9.44 4.85
CA ARG A 136 -8.01 -9.49 4.94
C ARG A 136 -8.49 -8.30 5.74
N ALA A 137 -9.71 -7.82 5.48
CA ALA A 137 -10.30 -6.69 6.18
C ALA A 137 -10.09 -6.82 7.71
N THR A 138 -9.21 -5.98 8.25
CA THR A 138 -8.80 -6.06 9.65
C THR A 138 -9.36 -4.83 10.38
N PRO A 139 -10.00 -4.97 11.56
CA PRO A 139 -10.56 -3.82 12.27
C PRO A 139 -9.50 -2.80 12.70
N ALA A 140 -9.87 -1.52 12.73
CA ALA A 140 -8.97 -0.41 13.08
C ALA A 140 -8.27 -0.57 14.45
N LYS A 141 -8.86 -1.30 15.40
CA LYS A 141 -8.25 -1.60 16.71
C LYS A 141 -6.90 -2.34 16.63
N ALA A 142 -6.56 -2.94 15.48
CA ALA A 142 -5.26 -3.57 15.26
C ALA A 142 -4.14 -2.57 14.91
N LEU A 143 -4.48 -1.30 14.61
CA LEU A 143 -3.50 -0.29 14.21
C LEU A 143 -2.35 -0.11 15.23
N PRO A 144 -2.58 -0.03 16.56
CA PRO A 144 -1.49 0.15 17.52
C PRO A 144 -0.48 -1.00 17.54
N VAL A 145 -0.91 -2.23 17.25
CA VAL A 145 0.00 -3.37 17.14
C VAL A 145 0.96 -3.16 15.97
N TRP A 146 0.45 -2.67 14.85
CA TRP A 146 1.27 -2.43 13.68
C TRP A 146 2.20 -1.22 13.82
N GLN A 147 1.72 -0.12 14.43
CA GLN A 147 2.56 1.04 14.70
C GLN A 147 3.80 0.65 15.54
N ARG A 148 3.62 -0.22 16.54
CA ARG A 148 4.75 -0.76 17.32
C ARG A 148 5.75 -1.53 16.47
N ILE A 149 5.30 -2.29 15.47
CA ILE A 149 6.21 -3.03 14.58
C ILE A 149 6.97 -2.07 13.66
N GLN A 150 6.35 -0.97 13.21
CA GLN A 150 7.03 0.08 12.44
C GLN A 150 8.07 0.83 13.31
N ASP A 151 7.71 1.19 14.55
CA ASP A 151 8.56 1.98 15.45
C ASP A 151 9.84 1.24 15.88
N VAL A 152 9.81 -0.10 15.94
CA VAL A 152 10.98 -0.93 16.29
C VAL A 152 12.12 -0.81 15.26
N ARG A 153 11.88 -0.23 14.08
CA ARG A 153 12.87 -0.12 13.00
C ARG A 153 13.34 1.30 12.65
N ALA A 154 12.81 2.34 13.29
CA ALA A 154 13.38 3.68 13.18
C ALA A 154 14.21 3.97 14.44
N PRO A 155 15.54 4.18 14.38
CA PRO A 155 16.23 4.77 15.50
C PRO A 155 15.51 6.09 15.82
N ARG A 156 15.02 6.23 17.05
CA ARG A 156 14.45 7.50 17.51
C ARG A 156 15.49 8.55 17.16
N LYS A 157 15.11 9.56 16.38
CA LYS A 157 15.88 10.80 16.36
C LYS A 157 15.82 11.34 17.78
N THR A 158 16.85 11.07 18.57
CA THR A 158 17.09 11.75 19.84
C THR A 158 17.30 13.20 19.46
N SER A 159 16.26 14.03 19.65
CA SER A 159 16.44 15.47 19.71
C SER A 159 17.32 15.75 20.92
N ALA A 160 18.52 16.28 20.68
CA ALA A 160 19.35 16.83 21.73
C ALA A 160 18.60 17.97 22.42
N PRO A 161 18.63 18.08 23.77
CA PRO A 161 18.09 19.24 24.45
C PRO A 161 18.95 20.48 24.14
N LEU A 162 18.27 21.61 23.97
CA LEU A 162 18.87 22.96 23.96
C LEU A 162 19.51 23.26 25.32
#